data_AF-A0AAV8UE84-F1
#
_entry.id   AF-A0AAV8UE84-F1
#
_cell.length_a   1.000
_cell.length_b   1.000
_cell.length_c   1.000
_cell.angle_alpha   90.00
_cell.angle_beta   90.00
_cell.angle_gamma   90.00
#
_symmetry.space_group_name_H-M   'P 1'
#
loop_
_entity.id
_entity.type
_entity.pdbx_description
1 polymer ?
#
loop_
_entity_poly.entity_id
_entity_poly.type
_entity_poly.pdbx_seq_one_letter_code
_entity_poly.pdbx_strand_id
1 'polypeptide(L)'
;MDRRGPRYDFGGVDTNGSLDTAGPTFTVSGIDDYTGYDDYSGVNQVVKDVENDKDTTAATNGSMENGGGELVERLEALDLQASNLEDLQLAGVVTRKACAIVLRDYNSDEDDSDEDEEDGRLISEKYYHDNGNPKFYKTFQKLYSRGEPWDRVVEEKHFDVDGVCRMDVHFALGQPYLYRKHYYPNQRLKSESVFWVEDEKSLKCRKIGWWRTYYDTGNVKSEIQYNDKGVRIGFAKRYGHDGTIEWVRDYTKDYEDKLWSFNDRKGKLVFSEVDAAQMLGFEGIPKTMSEVNSRYRQLCAPLHPDKKPEPESTEQFIRLSRARDVLKEYFEKKGEY
;
A
#
# COMPACT_ATOMS: atom_id res chain seq x y z
N MET A 1 -16.30 29.43 35.71
CA MET A 1 -16.77 28.09 35.33
C MET A 1 -15.94 27.65 34.14
N ASP A 2 -14.83 26.97 34.43
CA ASP A 2 -13.84 26.50 33.45
C ASP A 2 -14.35 25.29 32.67
N ARG A 3 -14.25 25.32 31.33
CA ARG A 3 -14.31 24.12 30.48
C ARG A 3 -12.92 23.90 29.89
N ARG A 4 -12.22 22.89 30.42
CA ARG A 4 -10.96 22.36 29.89
C ARG A 4 -11.27 21.49 28.68
N GLY A 5 -10.72 21.83 27.51
CA GLY A 5 -10.66 20.94 26.35
C GLY A 5 -9.60 19.85 26.51
N PRO A 6 -9.66 18.77 25.72
CA PRO A 6 -8.75 17.63 25.86
C PRO A 6 -7.33 18.01 25.40
N ARG A 7 -6.36 17.70 26.27
CA ARG A 7 -4.92 17.73 25.96
C ARG A 7 -4.58 16.47 25.15
N TYR A 8 -3.94 16.66 23.99
CA TYR A 8 -3.26 15.58 23.29
C TYR A 8 -1.79 15.57 23.73
N ASP A 9 -1.37 14.45 24.32
CA ASP A 9 0.01 14.21 24.75
C ASP A 9 0.94 14.09 23.53
N PHE A 10 1.95 14.95 23.50
CA PHE A 10 3.11 14.82 22.62
C PHE A 10 4.09 13.82 23.23
N GLY A 11 4.14 12.61 22.67
CA GLY A 11 5.16 11.60 22.98
C GLY A 11 6.51 11.97 22.38
N GLY A 12 7.53 11.98 23.22
CA GLY A 12 8.88 12.51 22.99
C GLY A 12 9.71 11.82 21.92
N VAL A 13 10.70 12.58 21.45
CA VAL A 13 11.79 12.15 20.57
C VAL A 13 12.99 11.85 21.46
N ASP A 14 13.37 10.57 21.55
CA ASP A 14 14.64 10.19 22.15
C ASP A 14 15.78 10.48 21.15
N THR A 15 16.62 11.42 21.54
CA THR A 15 17.94 11.68 20.99
C THR A 15 18.96 10.74 21.62
N ASN A 16 19.83 10.12 20.81
CA ASN A 16 21.29 10.02 20.99
C ASN A 16 21.89 8.81 20.25
N GLY A 17 23.09 8.98 19.69
CA GLY A 17 24.03 7.88 19.49
C GLY A 17 24.76 7.83 18.15
N SER A 18 25.74 8.72 17.98
CA SER A 18 26.86 8.58 17.04
C SER A 18 27.56 7.23 17.16
N LEU A 19 27.94 6.59 16.04
CA LEU A 19 29.27 5.96 15.87
C LEU A 19 29.50 5.42 14.45
N ASP A 20 30.61 5.91 13.92
CA ASP A 20 31.48 5.51 12.81
C ASP A 20 31.51 4.06 12.29
N THR A 21 31.81 4.02 10.98
CA THR A 21 32.72 3.12 10.23
C THR A 21 32.22 1.85 9.49
N ALA A 22 32.46 1.93 8.17
CA ALA A 22 32.98 0.93 7.23
C ALA A 22 32.07 -0.24 6.79
N GLY A 23 31.81 -0.28 5.46
CA GLY A 23 31.05 -1.31 4.73
C GLY A 23 31.72 -2.70 4.68
N PRO A 24 31.18 -3.63 3.88
CA PRO A 24 31.47 -3.59 2.44
C PRO A 24 30.30 -3.94 1.50
N THR A 25 30.47 -3.51 0.25
CA THR A 25 29.69 -3.76 -0.95
C THR A 25 29.68 -5.24 -1.35
N PHE A 26 28.54 -5.74 -1.84
CA PHE A 26 28.46 -7.05 -2.51
C PHE A 26 27.73 -6.92 -3.85
N THR A 27 28.42 -7.28 -4.92
CA THR A 27 27.93 -7.40 -6.30
C THR A 27 27.14 -8.69 -6.46
N VAL A 28 25.94 -8.62 -7.04
CA VAL A 28 25.13 -9.79 -7.40
C VAL A 28 25.26 -10.05 -8.90
N SER A 29 25.69 -11.26 -9.24
CA SER A 29 25.67 -11.82 -10.59
C SER A 29 24.69 -13.00 -10.65
N GLY A 30 23.89 -13.08 -11.71
CA GLY A 30 23.24 -14.30 -12.20
C GLY A 30 21.81 -14.51 -11.72
N ILE A 31 20.85 -14.09 -12.56
CA ILE A 31 19.47 -14.58 -12.57
C ILE A 31 19.43 -15.58 -13.72
N ASP A 32 19.14 -16.84 -13.41
CA ASP A 32 18.70 -17.83 -14.40
C ASP A 32 17.17 -17.95 -14.32
N ASP A 33 16.59 -17.97 -15.52
CA ASP A 33 15.19 -18.05 -15.85
C ASP A 33 14.50 -19.32 -15.32
N TYR A 34 13.25 -19.17 -14.87
CA TYR A 34 12.28 -20.27 -14.97
C TYR A 34 10.86 -19.72 -15.20
N THR A 35 10.41 -19.89 -16.45
CA THR A 35 9.06 -19.64 -16.95
C THR A 35 8.14 -20.83 -16.65
N GLY A 36 6.87 -20.55 -16.29
CA GLY A 36 5.82 -21.56 -16.18
C GLY A 36 4.42 -20.96 -16.20
N TYR A 37 3.83 -20.90 -17.40
CA TYR A 37 2.39 -20.88 -17.76
C TYR A 37 1.59 -21.98 -17.01
N ASP A 38 0.25 -22.07 -16.94
CA ASP A 38 -0.95 -21.46 -17.50
C ASP A 38 -2.15 -21.95 -16.63
N ASP A 39 -3.29 -21.24 -16.62
CA ASP A 39 -4.62 -21.79 -17.02
C ASP A 39 -5.80 -20.99 -16.45
N TYR A 40 -6.55 -20.38 -17.37
CA TYR A 40 -7.93 -19.91 -17.23
C TYR A 40 -8.80 -20.82 -18.10
N SER A 41 -9.82 -21.48 -17.54
CA SER A 41 -10.97 -21.97 -18.35
C SER A 41 -12.23 -22.24 -17.51
N GLY A 42 -13.39 -22.04 -18.15
CA GLY A 42 -14.74 -22.32 -17.66
C GLY A 42 -15.55 -21.02 -17.53
N VAL A 43 -16.65 -20.76 -18.24
CA VAL A 43 -17.73 -21.66 -18.67
C VAL A 43 -18.44 -21.06 -19.90
N ASN A 44 -18.90 -21.93 -20.80
CA ASN A 44 -19.68 -21.59 -22.00
C ASN A 44 -20.99 -22.40 -22.01
N GLN A 45 -21.95 -21.98 -22.86
CA GLN A 45 -23.13 -22.72 -23.39
C GLN A 45 -24.41 -22.72 -22.51
N VAL A 46 -25.66 -22.61 -22.99
CA VAL A 46 -26.39 -23.07 -24.22
C VAL A 46 -27.65 -22.15 -24.43
N VAL A 47 -28.19 -21.88 -25.63
CA VAL A 47 -29.34 -22.52 -26.35
C VAL A 47 -29.47 -21.82 -27.74
N LYS A 48 -29.15 -22.47 -28.89
CA LYS A 48 -29.99 -23.20 -29.88
C LYS A 48 -31.20 -22.42 -30.45
N ASP A 49 -31.12 -21.89 -31.68
CA ASP A 49 -31.44 -22.49 -33.01
C ASP A 49 -32.94 -22.40 -33.36
N VAL A 50 -33.28 -21.73 -34.49
CA VAL A 50 -34.22 -22.22 -35.53
C VAL A 50 -33.83 -21.63 -36.89
N GLU A 51 -33.66 -22.54 -37.85
CA GLU A 51 -33.33 -22.40 -39.26
C GLU A 51 -34.43 -21.70 -40.09
N ASN A 52 -34.08 -21.15 -41.26
CA ASN A 52 -34.42 -21.80 -42.54
C ASN A 52 -33.94 -21.02 -43.77
N ASP A 53 -33.21 -21.78 -44.61
CA ASP A 53 -33.33 -21.92 -46.07
C ASP A 53 -33.28 -20.66 -46.98
N LYS A 54 -32.63 -20.65 -48.14
CA LYS A 54 -32.04 -21.72 -48.97
C LYS A 54 -31.28 -21.08 -50.13
N ASP A 55 -30.31 -21.85 -50.65
CA ASP A 55 -29.94 -21.98 -52.07
C ASP A 55 -29.44 -20.73 -52.85
N THR A 56 -28.43 -20.78 -53.69
CA THR A 56 -27.49 -21.81 -54.19
C THR A 56 -26.46 -21.09 -55.09
N THR A 57 -25.23 -21.60 -55.15
CA THR A 57 -24.29 -21.77 -56.31
C THR A 57 -24.17 -20.66 -57.38
N ALA A 58 -23.07 -20.38 -58.07
CA ALA A 58 -21.65 -20.74 -58.20
C ALA A 58 -21.21 -19.83 -59.40
N ALA A 59 -20.01 -19.31 -59.62
CA ALA A 59 -18.76 -19.99 -59.95
C ALA A 59 -17.85 -18.94 -60.66
N THR A 60 -16.55 -19.08 -60.44
CA THR A 60 -15.44 -18.89 -61.41
C THR A 60 -15.07 -17.51 -62.00
N ASN A 61 -13.86 -17.10 -61.60
CA ASN A 61 -12.69 -16.73 -62.41
C ASN A 61 -12.64 -15.37 -63.14
N GLY A 62 -11.69 -14.53 -62.70
CA GLY A 62 -10.58 -14.12 -63.57
C GLY A 62 -10.33 -12.62 -63.74
N SER A 63 -9.10 -12.22 -63.39
CA SER A 63 -8.28 -11.14 -63.98
C SER A 63 -8.46 -9.68 -63.51
N MET A 64 -7.52 -9.30 -62.63
CA MET A 64 -6.66 -8.11 -62.63
C MET A 64 -7.04 -6.82 -63.38
N GLU A 65 -6.92 -5.73 -62.60
CA GLU A 65 -6.48 -4.37 -62.92
C GLU A 65 -7.47 -3.37 -63.53
N ASN A 66 -8.02 -2.51 -62.65
CA ASN A 66 -8.09 -1.04 -62.82
C ASN A 66 -8.63 -0.36 -61.53
N GLY A 67 -7.84 -0.36 -60.44
CA GLY A 67 -8.30 0.07 -59.11
C GLY A 67 -8.18 1.57 -58.78
N GLY A 68 -7.86 2.45 -59.73
CA GLY A 68 -7.56 3.86 -59.44
C GLY A 68 -8.61 4.89 -59.84
N GLY A 69 -9.39 4.63 -60.90
CA GLY A 69 -10.32 5.61 -61.47
C GLY A 69 -11.73 5.57 -60.86
N GLU A 70 -12.19 4.39 -60.47
CA GLU A 70 -13.58 4.16 -60.01
C GLU A 70 -13.81 4.59 -58.54
N LEU A 71 -12.73 4.77 -57.77
CA LEU A 71 -12.76 5.17 -56.36
C LEU A 71 -13.06 6.67 -56.18
N VAL A 72 -12.77 7.51 -57.18
CA VAL A 72 -13.00 8.96 -57.10
C VAL A 72 -14.43 9.32 -57.51
N GLU A 73 -15.03 8.63 -58.49
CA GLU A 73 -16.43 8.85 -58.89
C GLU A 73 -17.44 8.37 -57.83
N ARG A 74 -17.07 7.42 -56.96
CA ARG A 74 -17.96 6.94 -55.88
C ARG A 74 -18.10 7.90 -54.69
N LEU A 75 -17.19 8.85 -54.52
CA LEU A 75 -17.23 9.81 -53.42
C LEU A 75 -18.21 10.97 -53.67
N GLU A 76 -18.50 11.31 -54.92
CA GLU A 76 -19.43 12.41 -55.26
C GLU A 76 -20.92 12.01 -55.16
N ALA A 77 -21.22 10.73 -54.95
CA ALA A 77 -22.58 10.20 -54.81
C ALA A 77 -22.83 9.47 -53.47
N LEU A 78 -22.16 9.88 -52.40
CA LEU A 78 -22.31 9.25 -51.08
C LEU A 78 -23.64 9.69 -50.42
N ASP A 79 -24.70 8.89 -50.60
CA ASP A 79 -25.97 9.08 -49.89
C ASP A 79 -25.87 8.52 -48.46
N LEU A 80 -25.82 9.42 -47.48
CA LEU A 80 -25.67 9.12 -46.05
C LEU A 80 -26.80 8.23 -45.48
N GLN A 81 -27.97 8.16 -46.13
CA GLN A 81 -29.10 7.37 -45.64
C GLN A 81 -29.22 6.00 -46.31
N ALA A 82 -28.68 5.83 -47.51
CA ALA A 82 -28.75 4.59 -48.27
C ALA A 82 -27.45 3.77 -48.26
N SER A 83 -26.32 4.41 -47.91
CA SER A 83 -24.99 3.75 -47.93
C SER A 83 -24.79 2.86 -46.71
N ASN A 84 -24.08 1.74 -46.92
CA ASN A 84 -23.79 0.78 -45.85
C ASN A 84 -22.67 1.30 -44.92
N LEU A 85 -22.51 0.62 -43.77
CA LEU A 85 -21.57 1.03 -42.72
C LEU A 85 -20.10 1.01 -43.17
N GLU A 86 -19.70 0.05 -44.02
CA GLU A 86 -18.32 -0.08 -44.48
C GLU A 86 -17.95 1.07 -45.44
N ASP A 87 -18.85 1.47 -46.34
CA ASP A 87 -18.65 2.59 -47.26
C ASP A 87 -18.55 3.94 -46.51
N LEU A 88 -19.36 4.13 -45.44
CA LEU A 88 -19.30 5.32 -44.59
C LEU A 88 -18.02 5.39 -43.75
N GLN A 89 -17.51 4.24 -43.29
CA GLN A 89 -16.25 4.14 -42.55
C GLN A 89 -15.04 4.40 -43.44
N LEU A 90 -15.04 3.90 -44.69
CA LEU A 90 -13.97 4.15 -45.65
C LEU A 90 -13.87 5.64 -46.03
N ALA A 91 -15.01 6.34 -46.09
CA ALA A 91 -15.10 7.78 -46.36
C ALA A 91 -14.74 8.67 -45.14
N GLY A 92 -14.41 8.09 -43.98
CA GLY A 92 -14.02 8.82 -42.77
C GLY A 92 -15.17 9.62 -42.11
N VAL A 93 -16.42 9.36 -42.50
CA VAL A 93 -17.58 10.09 -41.98
C VAL A 93 -18.06 9.45 -40.67
N VAL A 94 -17.58 9.95 -39.54
CA VAL A 94 -18.12 9.58 -38.22
C VAL A 94 -19.39 10.40 -37.96
N THR A 95 -20.56 9.91 -38.39
CA THR A 95 -21.83 10.53 -37.96
C THR A 95 -22.19 10.04 -36.56
N ARG A 96 -21.86 10.81 -35.51
CA ARG A 96 -22.68 10.74 -34.29
C ARG A 96 -24.03 11.36 -34.66
N LYS A 97 -25.09 10.54 -34.76
CA LYS A 97 -26.45 11.09 -34.80
C LYS A 97 -26.59 11.99 -33.57
N ALA A 98 -26.73 13.30 -33.78
CA ALA A 98 -27.16 14.21 -32.75
C ALA A 98 -28.58 13.76 -32.35
N CYS A 99 -28.67 12.97 -31.30
CA CYS A 99 -29.94 12.61 -30.70
C CYS A 99 -30.38 13.84 -29.92
N ALA A 100 -31.18 14.70 -30.55
CA ALA A 100 -31.90 15.74 -29.83
C ALA A 100 -33.00 15.04 -29.03
N ILE A 101 -32.73 14.80 -27.74
CA ILE A 101 -33.75 14.35 -26.81
C ILE A 101 -34.69 15.54 -26.62
N VAL A 102 -35.85 15.48 -27.26
CA VAL A 102 -36.93 16.43 -27.01
C VAL A 102 -37.70 15.90 -25.80
N LEU A 103 -37.36 16.39 -24.62
CA LEU A 103 -38.17 16.23 -23.42
C LEU A 103 -39.44 17.07 -23.62
N ARG A 104 -40.52 16.44 -24.05
CA ARG A 104 -41.85 17.07 -23.98
C ARG A 104 -42.40 16.86 -22.58
N ASP A 105 -42.97 17.93 -22.03
CA ASP A 105 -43.63 17.98 -20.72
C ASP A 105 -42.69 17.93 -19.50
N TYR A 106 -41.38 18.12 -19.67
CA TYR A 106 -40.49 18.41 -18.54
C TYR A 106 -40.41 19.94 -18.36
N ASN A 107 -41.09 20.44 -17.34
CA ASN A 107 -40.99 21.83 -16.91
C ASN A 107 -40.20 21.84 -15.60
N SER A 108 -38.94 22.30 -15.63
CA SER A 108 -38.07 22.35 -14.44
C SER A 108 -38.65 23.22 -13.33
N ASP A 109 -39.60 24.10 -13.67
CA ASP A 109 -40.28 25.00 -12.73
C ASP A 109 -41.38 24.29 -11.91
N GLU A 110 -41.73 23.03 -12.22
CA GLU A 110 -42.69 22.19 -11.48
C GLU A 110 -42.00 21.06 -10.69
N ASP A 111 -40.67 20.97 -10.75
CA ASP A 111 -39.88 19.98 -10.03
C ASP A 111 -39.48 20.57 -8.66
N ASP A 112 -40.30 20.33 -7.63
CA ASP A 112 -40.00 20.65 -6.22
C ASP A 112 -38.86 19.77 -5.64
N SER A 113 -37.95 19.27 -6.48
CA SER A 113 -36.79 18.45 -6.07
C SER A 113 -35.66 19.25 -5.39
N ASP A 114 -35.85 20.55 -5.16
CA ASP A 114 -34.89 21.44 -4.49
C ASP A 114 -34.49 20.93 -3.08
N GLU A 115 -35.33 20.12 -2.41
CA GLU A 115 -34.99 19.51 -1.11
C GLU A 115 -33.87 18.45 -1.22
N ASP A 116 -33.67 17.85 -2.40
CA ASP A 116 -32.67 16.81 -2.64
C ASP A 116 -31.28 17.41 -2.95
N GLU A 117 -31.19 18.72 -3.24
CA GLU A 117 -29.94 19.38 -3.62
C GLU A 117 -29.00 19.69 -2.45
N GLU A 118 -29.51 19.72 -1.20
CA GLU A 118 -28.68 19.95 -0.02
C GLU A 118 -27.97 18.69 0.47
N ASP A 119 -28.56 17.50 0.27
CA ASP A 119 -27.94 16.25 0.70
C ASP A 119 -26.77 15.90 -0.21
N GLY A 120 -25.57 16.05 0.34
CA GLY A 120 -24.34 15.72 -0.34
C GLY A 120 -23.49 16.90 -0.82
N ARG A 121 -23.94 18.15 -0.61
CA ARG A 121 -23.12 19.33 -0.89
C ARG A 121 -21.86 19.36 -0.02
N LEU A 122 -20.72 19.64 -0.65
CA LEU A 122 -19.46 19.83 0.07
C LEU A 122 -19.39 21.24 0.67
N ILE A 123 -19.12 21.30 1.97
CA ILE A 123 -18.92 22.53 2.73
C ILE A 123 -17.45 22.63 3.09
N SER A 124 -16.82 23.77 2.76
CA SER A 124 -15.43 24.04 3.10
C SER A 124 -15.32 25.17 4.12
N GLU A 125 -14.75 24.86 5.28
CA GLU A 125 -14.41 25.81 6.33
C GLU A 125 -12.92 26.14 6.28
N LYS A 126 -12.59 27.42 6.44
CA LYS A 126 -11.21 27.92 6.45
C LYS A 126 -10.95 28.77 7.68
N TYR A 127 -9.90 28.44 8.40
CA TYR A 127 -9.46 29.17 9.58
C TYR A 127 -8.05 29.70 9.36
N TYR A 128 -7.79 30.87 9.92
CA TYR A 128 -6.54 31.60 9.76
C TYR A 128 -5.92 31.82 11.15
N HIS A 129 -4.60 31.92 11.19
CA HIS A 129 -3.86 32.40 12.35
C HIS A 129 -3.99 33.93 12.44
N ASP A 130 -3.58 34.51 13.57
CA ASP A 130 -3.66 35.95 13.82
C ASP A 130 -2.85 36.79 12.82
N ASN A 131 -1.80 36.18 12.22
CA ASN A 131 -0.99 36.80 11.17
C ASN A 131 -1.62 36.73 9.77
N GLY A 132 -2.84 36.18 9.64
CA GLY A 132 -3.55 36.02 8.38
C GLY A 132 -3.17 34.77 7.57
N ASN A 133 -2.17 34.00 7.98
CA ASN A 133 -1.81 32.75 7.31
C ASN A 133 -2.87 31.66 7.56
N PRO A 134 -3.04 30.71 6.64
CA PRO A 134 -3.96 29.60 6.85
C PRO A 134 -3.52 28.79 8.06
N LYS A 135 -4.50 28.35 8.85
CA LYS A 135 -4.30 27.49 10.01
C LYS A 135 -4.86 26.11 9.77
N PHE A 136 -6.07 26.06 9.22
CA PHE A 136 -6.84 24.83 9.12
C PHE A 136 -7.89 24.95 8.03
N TYR A 137 -7.94 23.99 7.12
CA TYR A 137 -9.00 23.84 6.12
C TYR A 137 -9.71 22.51 6.36
N LYS A 138 -11.04 22.53 6.36
CA LYS A 138 -11.86 21.32 6.48
C LYS A 138 -12.93 21.35 5.42
N THR A 139 -12.96 20.33 4.58
CA THR A 139 -14.05 20.08 3.64
C THR A 139 -14.81 18.85 4.12
N PHE A 140 -16.12 18.98 4.28
CA PHE A 140 -16.99 17.90 4.74
C PHE A 140 -18.32 17.93 4.01
N GLN A 141 -18.99 16.79 4.03
CA GLN A 141 -20.34 16.60 3.53
C GLN A 141 -21.26 16.47 4.75
N LYS A 142 -22.31 17.30 4.84
CA LYS A 142 -23.34 17.10 5.86
C LYS A 142 -24.22 15.96 5.42
N LEU A 143 -24.37 14.95 6.28
CA LEU A 143 -25.24 13.80 6.05
C LEU A 143 -26.18 13.64 7.23
N TYR A 144 -27.33 13.03 6.98
CA TYR A 144 -28.32 12.73 8.01
C TYR A 144 -28.37 11.22 8.26
N SER A 145 -28.15 10.80 9.50
CA SER A 145 -28.28 9.38 9.90
C SER A 145 -29.25 9.27 11.04
N ARG A 146 -30.35 8.54 10.84
CA ARG A 146 -31.46 8.42 11.81
C ARG A 146 -32.02 9.78 12.26
N GLY A 147 -32.02 10.77 11.38
CA GLY A 147 -32.48 12.13 11.68
C GLY A 147 -31.47 13.01 12.43
N GLU A 148 -30.29 12.49 12.80
CA GLU A 148 -29.21 13.32 13.35
C GLU A 148 -28.24 13.74 12.24
N PRO A 149 -27.95 15.05 12.08
CA PRO A 149 -26.91 15.51 11.18
C PRO A 149 -25.52 15.12 11.71
N TRP A 150 -24.63 14.69 10.82
CA TRP A 150 -23.22 14.51 11.11
C TRP A 150 -22.36 14.91 9.91
N ASP A 151 -21.14 15.36 10.20
CA ASP A 151 -20.20 15.83 9.18
C ASP A 151 -19.29 14.68 8.73
N ARG A 152 -19.47 14.21 7.50
CA ARG A 152 -18.52 13.31 6.85
C ARG A 152 -17.34 14.11 6.34
N VAL A 153 -16.19 13.97 7.00
CA VAL A 153 -14.95 14.63 6.55
C VAL A 153 -14.56 14.09 5.18
N VAL A 154 -14.19 14.97 4.26
CA VAL A 154 -13.71 14.63 2.91
C VAL A 154 -12.24 15.00 2.78
N GLU A 155 -11.87 16.19 3.24
CA GLU A 155 -10.49 16.67 3.23
C GLU A 155 -10.24 17.53 4.48
N GLU A 156 -9.06 17.42 5.06
CA GLU A 156 -8.64 18.18 6.22
C GLU A 156 -7.15 18.52 6.10
N LYS A 157 -6.81 19.82 6.12
CA LYS A 157 -5.43 20.32 6.01
C LYS A 157 -5.08 21.19 7.19
N HIS A 158 -3.91 20.96 7.77
CA HIS A 158 -3.37 21.76 8.87
C HIS A 158 -2.10 22.46 8.44
N PHE A 159 -1.99 23.72 8.81
CA PHE A 159 -0.90 24.60 8.45
C PHE A 159 -0.24 25.14 9.71
N ASP A 160 1.09 25.29 9.68
CA ASP A 160 1.78 26.00 10.75
C ASP A 160 1.56 27.52 10.66
N VAL A 161 2.17 28.26 11.58
CA VAL A 161 2.05 29.73 11.67
C VAL A 161 2.61 30.42 10.42
N ASP A 162 3.56 29.79 9.73
CA ASP A 162 4.16 30.30 8.49
C ASP A 162 3.30 29.99 7.25
N GLY A 163 2.17 29.29 7.42
CA GLY A 163 1.27 28.90 6.33
C GLY A 163 1.73 27.65 5.58
N VAL A 164 2.70 26.90 6.11
CA VAL A 164 3.21 25.66 5.52
C VAL A 164 2.31 24.50 5.96
N CYS A 165 1.71 23.81 4.99
CA CYS A 165 0.94 22.58 5.23
C CYS A 165 1.80 21.54 5.97
N ARG A 166 1.30 21.03 7.09
CA ARG A 166 1.96 20.01 7.93
C ARG A 166 1.27 18.66 7.89
N MET A 167 -0.03 18.67 7.63
CA MET A 167 -0.84 17.47 7.56
C MET A 167 -1.93 17.68 6.52
N ASP A 168 -2.16 16.65 5.74
CA ASP A 168 -3.23 16.54 4.78
C ASP A 168 -3.90 15.17 4.95
N VAL A 169 -5.18 15.18 5.21
CA VAL A 169 -6.02 14.01 5.40
C VAL A 169 -7.13 14.07 4.38
N HIS A 170 -7.32 13.03 3.57
CA HIS A 170 -8.43 12.99 2.63
C HIS A 170 -9.00 11.59 2.49
N PHE A 171 -10.31 11.54 2.26
CA PHE A 171 -11.02 10.32 1.90
C PHE A 171 -10.96 10.14 0.39
N ALA A 172 -10.76 8.90 -0.06
CA ALA A 172 -10.99 8.57 -1.46
C ALA A 172 -12.48 8.71 -1.79
N LEU A 173 -12.78 9.33 -2.93
CA LEU A 173 -14.15 9.51 -3.41
C LEU A 173 -14.86 8.15 -3.50
N GLY A 174 -15.95 8.00 -2.76
CA GLY A 174 -16.76 6.77 -2.76
C GLY A 174 -16.11 5.55 -2.11
N GLN A 175 -14.98 5.69 -1.41
CA GLN A 175 -14.31 4.56 -0.76
C GLN A 175 -13.99 4.86 0.71
N PRO A 176 -14.03 3.85 1.61
CA PRO A 176 -13.72 4.01 3.03
C PRO A 176 -12.20 4.07 3.29
N TYR A 177 -11.42 4.58 2.33
CA TYR A 177 -9.98 4.76 2.48
C TYR A 177 -9.66 6.18 2.89
N LEU A 178 -9.01 6.30 4.04
CA LEU A 178 -8.49 7.54 4.57
C LEU A 178 -6.99 7.59 4.33
N TYR A 179 -6.55 8.53 3.52
CA TYR A 179 -5.15 8.83 3.28
C TYR A 179 -4.71 9.93 4.23
N ARG A 180 -3.58 9.71 4.90
CA ARG A 180 -2.94 10.70 5.75
C ARG A 180 -1.52 10.93 5.27
N LYS A 181 -1.22 12.19 4.98
CA LYS A 181 0.11 12.67 4.60
C LYS A 181 0.58 13.70 5.61
N HIS A 182 1.83 13.60 6.02
CA HIS A 182 2.50 14.63 6.81
C HIS A 182 3.63 15.23 5.98
N TYR A 183 3.92 16.50 6.20
CA TYR A 183 4.96 17.22 5.46
C TYR A 183 5.99 17.86 6.40
N TYR A 184 7.22 17.92 5.91
CA TYR A 184 8.31 18.67 6.50
C TYR A 184 8.16 20.18 6.27
N PRO A 185 8.91 21.05 6.99
CA PRO A 185 8.86 22.50 6.75
C PRO A 185 9.20 22.88 5.31
N ASN A 186 10.06 22.08 4.66
CA ASN A 186 10.46 22.24 3.26
C ASN A 186 9.42 21.71 2.25
N GLN A 187 8.19 21.41 2.69
CA GLN A 187 7.09 20.86 1.89
C GLN A 187 7.34 19.47 1.28
N ARG A 188 8.41 18.78 1.68
CA ARG A 188 8.61 17.37 1.30
C ARG A 188 7.76 16.46 2.17
N LEU A 189 7.32 15.36 1.57
CA LEU A 189 6.54 14.34 2.26
C LEU A 189 7.38 13.76 3.40
N LYS A 190 6.81 13.71 4.60
CA LYS A 190 7.42 13.16 5.83
C LYS A 190 6.93 11.74 6.09
N SER A 191 5.64 11.52 5.89
CA SER A 191 5.05 10.19 5.95
C SER A 191 3.74 10.14 5.19
N GLU A 192 3.43 8.96 4.68
CA GLU A 192 2.14 8.62 4.10
C GLU A 192 1.60 7.35 4.74
N SER A 193 0.30 7.31 4.94
CA SER A 193 -0.38 6.21 5.61
C SER A 193 -1.79 6.08 5.06
N VAL A 194 -2.23 4.83 4.90
CA VAL A 194 -3.58 4.51 4.44
C VAL A 194 -4.30 3.77 5.56
N PHE A 195 -5.55 4.15 5.77
CA PHE A 195 -6.43 3.53 6.75
C PHE A 195 -7.72 3.09 6.07
N TRP A 196 -8.26 1.96 6.50
CA TRP A 196 -9.63 1.59 6.24
C TRP A 196 -10.50 2.12 7.37
N VAL A 197 -11.51 2.93 7.05
CA VAL A 197 -12.46 3.49 8.01
C VAL A 197 -13.64 2.53 8.16
N GLU A 198 -13.82 2.00 9.37
CA GLU A 198 -14.92 1.08 9.70
C GLU A 198 -16.22 1.83 9.99
N ASP A 199 -16.09 3.01 10.61
CA ASP A 199 -17.19 3.89 10.95
C ASP A 199 -16.73 5.33 10.74
N GLU A 200 -17.36 6.02 9.78
CA GLU A 200 -17.03 7.39 9.42
C GLU A 200 -17.49 8.40 10.48
N LYS A 201 -18.53 8.08 11.29
CA LYS A 201 -19.02 8.99 12.35
C LYS A 201 -18.06 9.01 13.54
N SER A 202 -17.57 7.85 13.98
CA SER A 202 -16.59 7.74 15.07
C SER A 202 -15.13 7.84 14.61
N LEU A 203 -14.88 7.85 13.30
CA LEU A 203 -13.55 7.74 12.69
C LEU A 203 -12.74 6.52 13.17
N LYS A 204 -13.44 5.46 13.59
CA LYS A 204 -12.80 4.19 13.92
C LYS A 204 -12.19 3.62 12.65
N CYS A 205 -10.88 3.42 12.68
CA CYS A 205 -10.12 2.99 11.51
C CYS A 205 -9.08 1.93 11.86
N ARG A 206 -8.68 1.16 10.85
CA ARG A 206 -7.59 0.20 10.91
C ARG A 206 -6.55 0.48 9.85
N LYS A 207 -5.31 0.10 10.11
CA LYS A 207 -4.19 0.32 9.17
C LYS A 207 -4.35 -0.61 7.97
N ILE A 208 -4.05 -0.14 6.77
CA ILE A 208 -4.05 -0.96 5.56
C ILE A 208 -3.00 -0.44 4.57
N GLY A 209 -2.59 -1.28 3.63
CA GLY A 209 -1.77 -0.88 2.50
C GLY A 209 -0.36 -0.46 2.92
N TRP A 210 0.25 0.40 2.10
CA TRP A 210 1.62 0.85 2.30
C TRP A 210 1.69 2.03 3.26
N TRP A 211 2.60 1.92 4.21
CA TRP A 211 2.95 2.96 5.16
C TRP A 211 4.42 3.30 4.96
N ARG A 212 4.68 4.54 4.55
CA ARG A 212 6.05 5.00 4.30
C ARG A 212 6.37 6.23 5.13
N THR A 213 7.60 6.28 5.60
CA THR A 213 8.19 7.49 6.15
C THR A 213 9.40 7.86 5.32
N TYR A 214 9.70 9.14 5.28
CA TYR A 214 10.72 9.72 4.44
C TYR A 214 11.64 10.59 5.30
N TYR A 215 12.87 10.77 4.85
CA TYR A 215 13.77 11.81 5.35
C TYR A 215 13.34 13.18 4.80
N ASP A 216 13.82 14.26 5.42
CA ASP A 216 13.61 15.63 4.93
C ASP A 216 14.28 15.87 3.56
N THR A 217 15.23 15.02 3.18
CA THR A 217 15.78 14.94 1.82
C THR A 217 14.82 14.36 0.79
N GLY A 218 13.75 13.69 1.22
CA GLY A 218 12.78 12.99 0.37
C GLY A 218 13.11 11.51 0.15
N ASN A 219 14.28 11.04 0.58
CA ASN A 219 14.63 9.62 0.52
C ASN A 219 13.72 8.80 1.45
N VAL A 220 13.34 7.60 1.04
CA VAL A 220 12.53 6.70 1.87
C VAL A 220 13.33 6.34 3.12
N LYS A 221 12.71 6.47 4.29
CA LYS A 221 13.28 6.11 5.59
C LYS A 221 12.78 4.75 6.07
N SER A 222 11.50 4.47 5.86
CA SER A 222 10.92 3.17 6.19
C SER A 222 9.73 2.84 5.31
N GLU A 223 9.53 1.56 5.03
CA GLU A 223 8.34 1.04 4.37
C GLU A 223 7.80 -0.18 5.12
N ILE A 224 6.49 -0.20 5.36
CA ILE A 224 5.77 -1.28 6.02
C ILE A 224 4.46 -1.49 5.25
N GLN A 225 4.07 -2.74 5.03
CA GLN A 225 2.79 -3.08 4.42
C GLN A 225 1.86 -3.72 5.44
N TYR A 226 0.57 -3.38 5.36
CA TYR A 226 -0.50 -3.91 6.18
C TYR A 226 -1.56 -4.59 5.31
N ASN A 227 -2.10 -5.71 5.77
CA ASN A 227 -3.22 -6.38 5.13
C ASN A 227 -4.57 -5.73 5.49
N ASP A 228 -5.64 -6.29 4.94
CA ASP A 228 -7.03 -5.90 5.17
C ASP A 228 -7.47 -5.98 6.64
N LYS A 229 -6.80 -6.78 7.48
CA LYS A 229 -7.05 -6.93 8.92
C LYS A 229 -6.17 -6.03 9.79
N GLY A 230 -5.30 -5.21 9.20
CA GLY A 230 -4.36 -4.36 9.93
C GLY A 230 -3.15 -5.07 10.54
N VAL A 231 -2.86 -6.29 10.08
CA VAL A 231 -1.66 -7.05 10.42
C VAL A 231 -0.55 -6.71 9.42
N ARG A 232 0.70 -6.59 9.91
CA ARG A 232 1.86 -6.36 9.04
C ARG A 232 2.09 -7.58 8.15
N ILE A 233 2.40 -7.35 6.88
CA ILE A 233 2.69 -8.41 5.91
C ILE A 233 3.89 -8.00 5.04
N GLY A 234 4.50 -8.99 4.39
CA GLY A 234 5.61 -8.76 3.46
C GLY A 234 6.85 -8.21 4.15
N PHE A 235 7.70 -7.51 3.41
CA PHE A 235 8.93 -6.96 3.95
C PHE A 235 8.71 -5.58 4.57
N ALA A 236 9.08 -5.45 5.83
CA ALA A 236 9.30 -4.15 6.44
C ALA A 236 10.77 -3.79 6.30
N LYS A 237 11.06 -2.62 5.73
CA LYS A 237 12.43 -2.15 5.52
C LYS A 237 12.65 -0.79 6.17
N ARG A 238 13.87 -0.57 6.66
CA ARG A 238 14.38 0.75 7.04
C ARG A 238 15.66 1.01 6.27
N TYR A 239 15.77 2.24 5.81
CA TYR A 239 16.85 2.70 4.97
C TYR A 239 17.62 3.78 5.70
N GLY A 240 18.93 3.82 5.48
CA GLY A 240 19.77 4.95 5.83
C GLY A 240 19.53 6.13 4.91
N HIS A 241 20.13 7.27 5.26
CA HIS A 241 19.92 8.51 4.55
C HIS A 241 20.46 8.51 3.10
N ASP A 242 21.43 7.62 2.83
CA ASP A 242 22.03 7.35 1.51
C ASP A 242 21.25 6.29 0.71
N GLY A 243 20.16 5.75 1.26
CA GLY A 243 19.36 4.69 0.65
C GLY A 243 19.87 3.27 0.91
N THR A 244 20.94 3.10 1.69
CA THR A 244 21.39 1.76 2.12
C THR A 244 20.34 1.10 3.01
N ILE A 245 20.16 -0.21 2.88
CA ILE A 245 19.20 -0.95 3.70
C ILE A 245 19.85 -1.23 5.05
N GLU A 246 19.39 -0.55 6.10
CA GLU A 246 19.88 -0.75 7.47
C GLU A 246 19.21 -1.94 8.15
N TRP A 247 17.95 -2.21 7.80
CA TRP A 247 17.15 -3.24 8.45
C TRP A 247 16.06 -3.77 7.54
N VAL A 248 15.90 -5.09 7.53
CA VAL A 248 14.78 -5.79 6.89
C VAL A 248 14.20 -6.75 7.88
N ARG A 249 12.88 -6.85 7.90
CA ARG A 249 12.15 -7.94 8.54
C ARG A 249 11.07 -8.45 7.61
N ASP A 250 10.99 -9.76 7.50
CA ASP A 250 9.93 -10.43 6.77
C ASP A 250 8.74 -10.72 7.71
N TYR A 251 7.55 -10.30 7.29
CA TYR A 251 6.26 -10.55 7.94
C TYR A 251 5.36 -11.45 7.08
N THR A 252 5.92 -12.22 6.15
CA THR A 252 5.18 -13.28 5.46
C THR A 252 4.82 -14.41 6.42
N LYS A 253 3.67 -15.06 6.18
CA LYS A 253 3.15 -16.16 7.01
C LYS A 253 4.18 -17.29 7.19
N ASP A 254 4.95 -17.57 6.14
CA ASP A 254 6.01 -18.58 6.16
C ASP A 254 7.15 -18.24 7.15
N TYR A 255 7.51 -16.96 7.29
CA TYR A 255 8.45 -16.52 8.31
C TYR A 255 7.87 -16.64 9.73
N GLU A 256 6.60 -16.34 9.95
CA GLU A 256 5.96 -16.51 11.27
C GLU A 256 5.92 -17.99 11.69
N ASP A 257 5.56 -18.89 10.76
CA ASP A 257 5.57 -20.34 11.00
C ASP A 257 6.99 -20.86 11.26
N LYS A 258 7.98 -20.39 10.49
CA LYS A 258 9.41 -20.67 10.72
C LYS A 258 9.88 -20.14 12.07
N LEU A 259 9.51 -18.92 12.44
CA LEU A 259 9.88 -18.30 13.71
C LEU A 259 9.23 -19.02 14.89
N TRP A 260 7.97 -19.45 14.75
CA TRP A 260 7.28 -20.26 15.75
C TRP A 260 7.97 -21.60 15.95
N SER A 261 8.23 -22.34 14.88
CA SER A 261 8.95 -23.62 14.95
C SER A 261 10.36 -23.47 15.52
N PHE A 262 11.06 -22.39 15.18
CA PHE A 262 12.36 -22.05 15.74
C PHE A 262 12.29 -21.82 17.26
N ASN A 263 11.35 -20.98 17.71
CA ASN A 263 11.21 -20.67 19.13
C ASN A 263 10.72 -21.86 19.96
N ASP A 264 9.82 -22.68 19.41
CA ASP A 264 9.38 -23.94 20.03
C ASP A 264 10.57 -24.90 20.23
N ARG A 265 11.37 -25.11 19.18
CA ARG A 265 12.59 -25.93 19.25
C ARG A 265 13.60 -25.37 20.25
N LYS A 266 13.81 -24.05 20.25
CA LYS A 266 14.71 -23.36 21.18
C LYS A 266 14.24 -23.52 22.64
N GLY A 267 12.94 -23.39 22.89
CA GLY A 267 12.34 -23.48 24.23
C GLY A 267 12.40 -24.88 24.84
N LYS A 268 12.42 -25.93 24.02
CA LYS A 268 12.58 -27.33 24.46
C LYS A 268 13.98 -27.66 24.97
N LEU A 269 14.99 -26.85 24.62
CA LEU A 269 16.36 -27.04 25.08
C LEU A 269 16.53 -26.52 26.51
N VAL A 270 17.02 -27.39 27.38
CA VAL A 270 17.34 -27.08 28.77
C VAL A 270 18.85 -27.19 28.94
N PHE A 271 19.49 -26.10 29.33
CA PHE A 271 20.91 -26.04 29.64
C PHE A 271 21.09 -25.57 31.07
N SER A 272 22.12 -26.07 31.75
CA SER A 272 22.60 -25.42 32.96
C SER A 272 23.36 -24.12 32.59
N GLU A 273 23.54 -23.23 33.56
CA GLU A 273 24.29 -21.98 33.37
C GLU A 273 25.74 -22.25 32.93
N VAL A 274 26.34 -23.33 33.45
CA VAL A 274 27.70 -23.76 33.12
C VAL A 274 27.76 -24.34 31.70
N ASP A 275 26.80 -25.20 31.34
CA ASP A 275 26.73 -25.77 29.98
C ASP A 275 26.49 -24.67 28.93
N ALA A 276 25.65 -23.70 29.25
CA ALA A 276 25.38 -22.56 28.39
C ALA A 276 26.64 -21.68 28.16
N ALA A 277 27.43 -21.47 29.22
CA ALA A 277 28.71 -20.77 29.12
C ALA A 277 29.72 -21.56 28.26
N GLN A 278 29.82 -22.87 28.48
CA GLN A 278 30.70 -23.73 27.68
C GLN A 278 30.30 -23.77 26.21
N MET A 279 29.01 -23.79 25.90
CA MET A 279 28.50 -23.70 24.52
C MET A 279 28.91 -22.42 23.80
N LEU A 280 29.05 -21.31 24.53
CA LEU A 280 29.52 -20.04 23.98
C LEU A 280 31.06 -19.89 24.02
N GLY A 281 31.77 -20.96 24.37
CA GLY A 281 33.23 -21.02 24.39
C GLY A 281 33.87 -20.40 25.63
N PHE A 282 33.14 -20.29 26.74
CA PHE A 282 33.69 -19.85 28.02
C PHE A 282 34.10 -21.04 28.89
N GLU A 283 35.22 -20.92 29.61
CA GLU A 283 35.70 -21.94 30.57
C GLU A 283 34.91 -21.92 31.90
N GLY A 284 34.02 -20.94 32.08
CA GLY A 284 33.16 -20.77 33.24
C GLY A 284 32.12 -19.68 33.00
N ILE A 285 31.30 -19.35 34.01
CA ILE A 285 30.27 -18.31 33.87
C ILE A 285 30.96 -16.96 33.59
N PRO A 286 30.62 -16.29 32.47
CA PRO A 286 31.23 -15.01 32.10
C PRO A 286 30.90 -13.92 33.12
N LYS A 287 31.64 -12.80 33.07
CA LYS A 287 31.48 -11.73 34.06
C LYS A 287 30.40 -10.73 33.70
N THR A 288 30.12 -10.56 32.40
CA THR A 288 29.15 -9.58 31.93
C THR A 288 28.31 -10.10 30.77
N MET A 289 27.09 -9.59 30.65
CA MET A 289 26.22 -9.89 29.50
C MET A 289 26.79 -9.32 28.18
N SER A 290 27.64 -8.30 28.24
CA SER A 290 28.32 -7.75 27.06
C SER A 290 29.27 -8.77 26.42
N GLU A 291 30.06 -9.48 27.23
CA GLU A 291 30.95 -10.56 26.76
C GLU A 291 30.15 -11.70 26.11
N VAL A 292 29.04 -12.09 26.74
CA VAL A 292 28.10 -13.09 26.21
C VAL A 292 27.57 -12.67 24.84
N ASN A 293 27.07 -11.45 24.72
CA ASN A 293 26.52 -10.93 23.47
C ASN A 293 27.59 -10.85 22.36
N SER A 294 28.82 -10.46 22.71
CA SER A 294 29.93 -10.39 21.76
C SER A 294 30.27 -11.79 21.23
N ARG A 295 30.46 -12.78 22.11
CA ARG A 295 30.74 -14.17 21.71
C ARG A 295 29.60 -14.80 20.93
N TYR A 296 28.36 -14.59 21.38
CA TYR A 296 27.18 -15.05 20.67
C TYR A 296 27.14 -14.54 19.22
N ARG A 297 27.38 -13.23 19.00
CA ARG A 297 27.41 -12.66 17.65
C ARG A 297 28.53 -13.26 16.79
N GLN A 298 29.72 -13.45 17.36
CA GLN A 298 30.85 -14.07 16.65
C GLN A 298 30.53 -15.50 16.18
N LEU A 299 29.95 -16.32 17.06
CA LEU A 299 29.62 -17.72 16.76
C LEU A 299 28.40 -17.86 15.84
N CYS A 300 27.41 -16.98 15.97
CA CYS A 300 26.19 -17.05 15.17
C CYS A 300 26.32 -16.45 13.77
N ALA A 301 27.25 -15.52 13.55
CA ALA A 301 27.48 -14.91 12.24
C ALA A 301 27.72 -15.93 11.10
N PRO A 302 28.54 -16.99 11.26
CA PRO A 302 28.73 -18.03 10.24
C PRO A 302 27.62 -19.08 10.20
N LEU A 303 26.81 -19.22 11.25
CA LEU A 303 25.78 -20.24 11.41
C LEU A 303 24.36 -19.74 11.11
N HIS A 304 24.23 -18.48 10.67
CA HIS A 304 22.92 -17.88 10.43
C HIS A 304 22.17 -18.67 9.34
N PRO A 305 20.91 -19.09 9.58
CA PRO A 305 20.15 -19.91 8.63
C PRO A 305 20.03 -19.25 7.24
N ASP A 306 19.92 -17.92 7.18
CA ASP A 306 19.89 -17.19 5.91
C ASP A 306 21.21 -17.20 5.13
N LYS A 307 22.36 -17.42 5.79
CA LYS A 307 23.69 -17.46 5.15
C LYS A 307 24.13 -18.87 4.81
N LYS A 308 23.70 -19.86 5.61
CA LYS A 308 23.92 -21.29 5.40
C LYS A 308 22.66 -22.07 5.78
N PRO A 309 21.80 -22.42 4.82
CA PRO A 309 20.54 -23.13 5.07
C PRO A 309 20.75 -24.64 5.30
N GLU A 310 21.83 -25.01 5.97
CA GLU A 310 22.11 -26.40 6.32
C GLU A 310 21.37 -26.76 7.62
N PRO A 311 20.75 -27.95 7.70
CA PRO A 311 20.02 -28.38 8.90
C PRO A 311 20.90 -28.34 10.16
N GLU A 312 22.16 -28.75 10.04
CA GLU A 312 23.11 -28.79 11.15
C GLU A 312 23.52 -27.39 11.63
N SER A 313 23.79 -26.46 10.70
CA SER A 313 24.08 -25.05 11.01
C SER A 313 22.91 -24.39 11.75
N THR A 314 21.68 -24.69 11.31
CA THR A 314 20.46 -24.20 11.94
C THR A 314 20.29 -24.74 13.36
N GLU A 315 20.60 -26.01 13.60
CA GLU A 315 20.55 -26.61 14.94
C GLU A 315 21.59 -26.02 15.89
N GLN A 316 22.82 -25.82 15.41
CA GLN A 316 23.86 -25.15 16.19
C GLN A 316 23.46 -23.72 16.55
N PHE A 317 22.84 -22.99 15.61
CA PHE A 317 22.33 -21.64 15.85
C PHE A 317 21.22 -21.63 16.92
N ILE A 318 20.29 -22.59 16.89
CA ILE A 318 19.25 -22.74 17.92
C ILE A 318 19.87 -22.98 19.30
N ARG A 319 20.88 -23.87 19.40
CA ARG A 319 21.58 -24.18 20.66
C ARG A 319 22.30 -22.96 21.22
N LEU A 320 23.06 -22.25 20.40
CA LEU A 320 23.76 -21.01 20.79
C LEU A 320 22.77 -19.93 21.24
N SER A 321 21.63 -19.81 20.55
CA SER A 321 20.57 -18.87 20.94
C SER A 321 19.98 -19.21 22.30
N ARG A 322 19.71 -20.49 22.61
CA ARG A 322 19.21 -20.88 23.92
C ARG A 322 20.26 -20.69 25.02
N ALA A 323 21.52 -21.01 24.74
CA ALA A 323 22.63 -20.80 25.68
C ALA A 323 22.75 -19.33 26.10
N ARG A 324 22.64 -18.40 25.14
CA ARG A 324 22.59 -16.96 25.43
C ARG A 324 21.39 -16.59 26.30
N ASP A 325 20.20 -17.11 26.00
CA ASP A 325 18.98 -16.80 26.76
C ASP A 325 19.11 -17.25 28.23
N VAL A 326 19.67 -18.44 28.48
CA VAL A 326 19.93 -18.96 29.84
C VAL A 326 20.89 -18.04 30.61
N LEU A 327 21.98 -17.59 29.99
CA LEU A 327 22.90 -16.65 30.65
C LEU A 327 22.27 -15.28 30.86
N LYS A 328 21.40 -14.83 29.95
CA LYS A 328 20.66 -13.58 30.11
C LYS A 328 19.76 -13.63 31.36
N GLU A 329 19.00 -14.72 31.52
CA GLU A 329 18.16 -14.96 32.69
C GLU A 329 19.00 -15.01 33.99
N TYR A 330 20.22 -15.55 33.93
CA TYR A 330 21.17 -15.55 35.06
C TYR A 330 21.59 -14.13 35.48
N PHE A 331 22.00 -13.28 34.52
CA PHE A 331 22.41 -11.90 34.82
C PHE A 331 21.23 -11.02 35.26
N GLU A 332 20.04 -11.23 34.69
CA GLU A 332 18.81 -10.54 35.12
C GLU A 332 18.46 -10.85 36.58
N LYS A 333 18.62 -12.11 37.02
CA LYS A 333 18.45 -12.48 38.44
C LYS A 333 19.47 -11.85 39.39
N LYS A 334 20.68 -11.53 38.88
CA LYS A 334 21.74 -10.89 39.66
C LYS A 334 21.62 -9.36 39.74
N GLY A 335 20.75 -8.74 38.95
CA GLY A 335 20.59 -7.28 38.90
C GLY A 335 21.74 -6.55 38.20
N GLU A 336 22.56 -7.28 37.43
CA GLU A 336 23.65 -6.72 36.62
C GLU A 336 23.14 -6.56 35.18
N TYR A 337 22.56 -5.40 34.87
CA TYR A 337 22.11 -5.06 33.52
C TYR A 337 22.82 -3.81 32.99
#